data_AF-A0A7C1SWH8-F1
#
_entry.id   AF-A0A7C1SWH8-F1
#
_cell.length_a   1.000
_cell.length_b   1.000
_cell.length_c   1.000
_cell.angle_alpha   90.00
_cell.angle_beta   90.00
_cell.angle_gamma   90.00
#
_symmetry.space_group_name_H-M   'P 1'
#
loop_
_entity.id
_entity.type
_entity.pdbx_description
1 polymer ?
#
loop_
_entity_poly.entity_id
_entity_poly.type
_entity_poly.pdbx_seq_one_letter_code
_entity_poly.pdbx_strand_id
1 'polypeptide(L)' 'MHINIMNHNEIITECVVCGSHVCAGSHPPVCSENCKFEYELECEFSRWAAREVAAWRKAQSGKGKDK' A
#
# COMPACT_ATOMS: atom_id res chain seq x y z
N MET A 1 -21.65 36.54 10.38
CA MET A 1 -21.17 35.58 9.35
C MET A 1 -19.67 35.44 9.53
N HIS A 2 -19.18 34.30 10.01
CA HIS A 2 -17.74 34.03 10.06
C HIS A 2 -17.37 33.40 8.72
N ILE A 3 -16.52 34.09 7.97
CA ILE A 3 -15.99 33.59 6.70
C ILE A 3 -14.85 32.64 7.06
N ASN A 4 -15.12 31.33 6.99
CA ASN A 4 -14.08 30.31 7.05
C ASN A 4 -13.30 30.35 5.72
N ILE A 5 -12.13 30.97 5.73
CA ILE A 5 -11.18 30.93 4.62
C ILE A 5 -10.66 29.48 4.55
N MET A 6 -11.19 28.66 3.65
CA MET A 6 -10.62 27.35 3.36
C MET A 6 -9.32 27.57 2.58
N ASN A 7 -8.24 27.00 3.11
CA ASN A 7 -6.90 27.14 2.55
C ASN A 7 -6.86 26.39 1.21
N HIS A 8 -6.77 27.11 0.07
CA HIS A 8 -6.85 26.55 -1.30
C HIS A 8 -5.68 25.62 -1.70
N ASN A 9 -4.80 25.24 -0.77
CA ASN A 9 -3.61 24.44 -1.02
C ASN A 9 -3.68 23.01 -0.46
N GLU A 10 -4.82 22.58 0.10
CA GLU A 10 -4.98 21.19 0.53
C GLU A 10 -5.27 20.30 -0.69
N ILE A 11 -4.26 19.52 -1.12
CA ILE A 11 -4.46 18.48 -2.13
C ILE A 11 -5.34 17.41 -1.50
N ILE A 12 -6.60 17.34 -1.88
CA ILE A 12 -7.50 16.26 -1.44
C ILE A 12 -7.16 15.01 -2.25
N THR A 13 -6.97 13.88 -1.57
CA THR A 13 -6.74 12.56 -2.16
C THR A 13 -7.58 11.51 -1.43
N GLU A 14 -7.50 10.27 -1.86
CA GLU A 14 -8.19 9.14 -1.23
C GLU A 14 -7.24 8.30 -0.38
N CYS A 15 -7.74 7.75 0.71
CA CYS A 15 -7.03 6.77 1.52
C CYS A 15 -6.83 5.49 0.72
N VAL A 16 -5.58 5.04 0.58
CA VAL A 16 -5.24 3.83 -0.19
C VAL A 16 -5.79 2.53 0.39
N VAL A 17 -6.31 2.55 1.61
CA VAL A 17 -6.85 1.36 2.29
C VAL A 17 -8.38 1.32 2.25
N CYS A 18 -9.05 2.42 2.63
CA CYS A 18 -10.50 2.43 2.79
C CYS A 18 -11.25 3.36 1.81
N GLY A 19 -10.53 4.12 0.96
CA GLY A 19 -11.11 5.05 -0.01
C GLY A 19 -11.69 6.34 0.58
N SER A 20 -11.56 6.58 1.88
CA SER A 20 -12.01 7.85 2.49
C SER A 20 -11.21 9.04 1.98
N HIS A 21 -11.85 10.21 1.84
CA HIS A 21 -11.17 11.45 1.44
C HIS A 21 -10.23 11.93 2.55
N VAL A 22 -8.98 12.26 2.20
CA VAL A 22 -7.94 12.75 3.11
C VAL A 22 -7.18 13.90 2.48
N CYS A 23 -6.66 14.81 3.32
CA CYS A 23 -5.73 15.82 2.85
C CYS A 23 -4.34 15.19 2.66
N ALA A 24 -3.82 15.22 1.43
CA ALA A 24 -2.55 14.63 1.04
C ALA A 24 -1.40 15.40 1.72
N GLY A 25 -0.93 14.86 2.85
CA GLY A 25 0.22 15.38 3.59
C GLY A 25 1.26 14.32 3.98
N SER A 26 0.99 13.04 3.73
CA SER A 26 1.89 11.93 4.09
C SER A 26 1.85 10.80 3.06
N HIS A 27 2.95 10.03 2.96
CA HIS A 27 3.03 8.81 2.16
C HIS A 27 3.17 7.60 3.10
N PRO A 28 2.32 6.57 3.00
CA PRO A 28 1.14 6.48 2.13
C PRO A 28 0.01 7.44 2.57
N PRO A 29 -0.87 7.90 1.66
CA PRO A 29 -2.01 8.71 2.03
C PRO A 29 -3.06 7.83 2.72
N VAL A 30 -3.12 7.89 4.06
CA VAL A 30 -4.02 7.09 4.90
C VAL A 30 -4.81 7.98 5.86
N CYS A 31 -6.06 7.59 6.18
CA CYS A 31 -6.97 8.40 7.00
C CYS A 31 -6.87 8.15 8.51
N SER A 32 -6.19 7.08 8.93
CA SER A 32 -6.11 6.67 10.33
C SER A 32 -4.88 5.80 10.60
N GLU A 33 -4.52 5.65 11.87
CA GLU A 33 -3.47 4.70 12.29
C GLU A 33 -3.84 3.25 11.96
N ASN A 34 -5.12 2.88 12.03
CA ASN A 34 -5.57 1.55 11.64
C ASN A 34 -5.33 1.29 10.15
N CYS A 35 -5.70 2.24 9.29
CA CYS A 35 -5.41 2.13 7.85
C CYS A 35 -3.89 2.11 7.58
N LYS A 36 -3.09 2.84 8.37
CA LYS A 36 -1.63 2.76 8.27
C LYS A 36 -1.12 1.35 8.59
N PHE A 37 -1.60 0.77 9.68
CA PHE A 37 -1.23 -0.58 10.10
C PHE A 37 -1.63 -1.65 9.08
N GLU A 38 -2.86 -1.58 8.55
CA GLU A 38 -3.33 -2.49 7.50
C GLU A 38 -2.46 -2.41 6.24
N TYR A 39 -2.11 -1.18 5.81
CA TYR A 39 -1.21 -0.98 4.68
C TYR A 39 0.18 -1.60 4.91
N GLU A 40 0.75 -1.42 6.11
CA GLU A 40 2.05 -1.98 6.48
C GLU A 40 2.02 -3.53 6.48
N LEU A 41 0.93 -4.11 6.99
CA LEU A 41 0.69 -5.56 6.99
C LEU A 41 0.61 -6.11 5.56
N GLU A 42 -0.16 -5.47 4.68
CA GLU A 42 -0.30 -5.86 3.27
C GLU A 42 1.04 -5.78 2.53
N CYS A 43 1.84 -4.75 2.81
CA CYS A 43 3.18 -4.62 2.29
C CYS A 43 4.10 -5.76 2.72
N GLU A 44 4.05 -6.16 3.99
CA GLU A 44 4.85 -7.29 4.50
C GLU A 44 4.43 -8.61 3.89
N PHE A 45 3.12 -8.87 3.83
CA PHE A 45 2.58 -10.06 3.20
C PHE A 45 2.98 -10.17 1.73
N SER A 46 2.85 -9.08 0.97
CA SER A 46 3.22 -9.02 -0.44
C SER A 46 4.72 -9.33 -0.65
N ARG A 47 5.59 -8.79 0.21
CA ARG A 47 7.03 -9.09 0.18
C ARG A 47 7.32 -10.56 0.49
N TRP A 48 6.63 -11.14 1.47
CA TRP A 48 6.77 -12.57 1.78
C TRP A 48 6.30 -13.44 0.61
N ALA A 49 5.10 -13.19 0.09
CA ALA A 49 4.53 -13.95 -1.03
C ALA A 49 5.43 -13.89 -2.27
N ALA A 50 6.00 -12.73 -2.59
CA ALA A 50 6.95 -12.59 -3.68
C ALA A 50 8.20 -13.48 -3.51
N ARG A 51 8.73 -13.62 -2.29
CA ARG A 51 9.86 -14.51 -2.00
C ARG A 51 9.49 -15.98 -2.18
N GLU A 52 8.32 -16.39 -1.67
CA GLU A 52 7.83 -17.77 -1.82
C GLU A 52 7.64 -18.14 -3.30
N VAL A 53 7.01 -17.25 -4.07
CA VAL A 53 6.82 -17.44 -5.52
C VAL A 53 8.17 -17.54 -6.24
N ALA A 54 9.14 -16.69 -5.89
CA ALA A 54 10.47 -16.75 -6.48
C ALA A 54 11.22 -18.06 -6.14
N ALA A 55 11.10 -18.54 -4.90
CA ALA A 55 11.69 -19.81 -4.46
C ALA A 55 11.06 -20.99 -5.21
N TRP A 56 9.73 -21.01 -5.32
CA TRP A 56 9.00 -22.04 -6.08
C TRP A 56 9.39 -22.07 -7.56
N ARG A 57 9.49 -20.89 -8.21
CA ARG A 57 9.94 -20.80 -9.62
C ARG A 57 11.35 -21.36 -9.82
N LYS A 58 12.28 -21.08 -8.91
CA LYS A 58 13.64 -21.63 -8.95
C LYS A 58 13.64 -23.15 -8.84
N ALA A 59 12.85 -23.72 -7.92
CA ALA A 59 12.74 -25.17 -7.73
C ALA A 59 12.21 -25.90 -8.97
N GLN A 60 11.38 -25.25 -9.79
CA GLN A 60 10.89 -25.82 -11.05
C GLN A 60 11.91 -25.78 -12.18
N SER A 61 12.73 -24.72 -12.27
CA SER A 61 13.74 -24.58 -13.34
C SER A 61 14.85 -25.65 -13.35
N GLY A 62 15.03 -26.38 -12.24
CA GLY A 62 16.02 -27.45 -12.10
C GLY A 62 15.55 -28.84 -12.55
N LYS A 63 14.25 -29.06 -12.83
CA LYS A 63 13.69 -30.40 -13.08
C LYS A 63 13.65 -30.84 -14.56
N GLY A 64 14.21 -30.05 -15.48
CA GLY A 64 14.10 -30.28 -16.93
C GLY A 64 15.37 -30.69 -17.67
N LYS A 65 16.49 -30.97 -16.98
CA LYS A 65 17.80 -31.16 -17.62
C LYS A 65 18.39 -32.58 -17.60
N ASP A 66 17.63 -33.58 -17.17
CA ASP A 66 18.06 -34.98 -17.23
C ASP A 66 17.12 -35.79 -18.13
N LYS A 67 17.42 -35.84 -19.43
CA LYS A 67 16.97 -36.88 -20.37
C LYS A 67 18.07 -37.16 -21.37
#